data_AF-A0AAJ2I707-F1
#
_entry.id   AF-A0AAJ2I707-F1
#
_cell.length_a   1.000
_cell.length_b   1.000
_cell.length_c   1.000
_cell.angle_alpha   90.00
_cell.angle_beta   90.00
_cell.angle_gamma   90.00
#
_symmetry.space_group_name_H-M   'P 1'
#
loop_
_entity.id
_entity.type
_entity.pdbx_description
1 polymer ?
#
loop_
_entity_poly.entity_id
_entity_poly.type
_entity_poly.pdbx_seq_one_letter_code
_entity_poly.pdbx_strand_id
1 'polypeptide(L)'
;MHKVLLILASTFILTSCAKKADDPAVQFDEDIYSKVDTSDSKQNPNYPEQPLPNTGDTDNPDLNGIAPLEIKASSGANYWIKIDEANTNQHVVSYFIRSGETLNVQMPLGSYSIKYATGQKWYGPEYLFGDDTAYSKADDVFHFESNGYETNGYTIELIMQENGNLQTENIDKGQF
;
A
#
# COMPACT_ATOMS: atom_id res chain seq x y z
N MET A 1 -24.94 6.18 -30.44
CA MET A 1 -24.83 7.52 -31.07
C MET A 1 -23.66 8.23 -30.41
N HIS A 2 -22.49 8.22 -31.06
CA HIS A 2 -21.26 8.84 -30.57
C HIS A 2 -21.26 10.32 -30.93
N LYS A 3 -21.02 11.20 -29.96
CA LYS A 3 -20.78 12.64 -30.22
C LYS A 3 -19.29 12.92 -30.07
N VAL A 4 -18.64 13.19 -31.21
CA VAL A 4 -17.29 13.73 -31.33
C VAL A 4 -17.41 15.25 -31.42
N LEU A 5 -16.69 16.00 -30.58
CA LEU A 5 -16.66 17.45 -30.61
C LEU A 5 -15.29 17.89 -31.15
N LEU A 6 -15.27 18.34 -32.42
CA LEU A 6 -14.16 19.05 -33.05
C LEU A 6 -14.31 20.54 -32.76
N ILE A 7 -13.26 21.18 -32.24
CA ILE A 7 -13.14 22.64 -32.20
C ILE A 7 -11.90 23.01 -33.02
N LEU A 8 -12.13 23.64 -34.18
CA LEU A 8 -11.15 24.32 -35.01
C LEU A 8 -11.55 25.79 -35.06
N ALA A 9 -10.65 26.68 -34.67
CA ALA A 9 -10.68 28.13 -34.91
C ALA A 9 -9.47 28.75 -34.17
N SER A 10 -8.71 29.73 -34.67
CA SER A 10 -8.74 30.49 -35.91
C SER A 10 -7.38 31.19 -36.05
N THR A 11 -6.92 31.34 -37.28
CA THR A 11 -5.77 32.15 -37.65
C THR A 11 -6.02 33.64 -37.44
N PHE A 12 -5.02 34.36 -36.91
CA PHE A 12 -4.91 35.81 -37.00
C PHE A 12 -3.55 36.14 -37.62
N ILE A 13 -3.57 36.77 -38.80
CA ILE A 13 -2.39 37.39 -39.43
C ILE A 13 -2.55 38.89 -39.26
N LEU A 14 -1.56 39.55 -38.68
CA LEU A 14 -1.28 40.96 -38.92
C LEU A 14 0.23 41.13 -39.12
N THR A 15 0.58 41.72 -40.27
CA THR A 15 1.93 42.07 -40.72
C THR A 15 2.26 43.51 -40.33
N SER A 16 3.57 43.81 -40.24
CA SER A 16 4.25 45.13 -40.18
C SER A 16 4.89 45.39 -38.81
N CYS A 17 6.16 45.80 -38.65
CA CYS A 17 7.06 46.53 -39.54
C CYS A 17 8.52 46.21 -39.15
N ALA A 18 9.44 46.19 -40.12
CA ALA A 18 10.86 45.93 -39.90
C ALA A 18 11.58 47.14 -39.27
N LYS A 19 12.37 46.90 -38.21
CA LYS A 19 13.57 47.68 -37.87
C LYS A 19 14.67 46.72 -37.44
N LYS A 20 15.73 46.69 -38.23
CA LYS A 20 16.97 45.95 -38.02
C LYS A 20 17.86 46.76 -37.08
N ALA A 21 18.27 46.17 -35.97
CA ALA A 21 19.44 46.56 -35.20
C ALA A 21 20.18 45.26 -34.87
N ASP A 22 21.44 45.20 -35.29
CA ASP A 22 22.31 44.03 -35.21
C ASP A 22 22.71 43.76 -33.75
N ASP A 23 22.51 42.53 -33.28
CA ASP A 23 23.06 42.01 -32.02
C ASP A 23 23.81 40.70 -32.34
N PRO A 24 25.05 40.50 -31.87
CA PRO A 24 25.95 39.50 -32.39
C PRO A 24 25.56 38.09 -31.95
N ALA A 25 25.76 37.14 -32.86
CA ALA A 25 25.50 35.73 -32.66
C ALA A 25 26.17 35.20 -31.36
N VAL A 26 25.35 34.78 -30.41
CA VAL A 26 25.77 33.82 -29.39
C VAL A 26 25.91 32.48 -30.10
N GLN A 27 27.14 32.01 -30.26
CA GLN A 27 27.41 30.63 -30.64
C GLN A 27 26.90 29.74 -29.51
N PHE A 28 25.92 28.88 -29.81
CA PHE A 28 25.53 27.80 -28.94
C PHE A 28 26.41 26.60 -29.27
N ASP A 29 27.30 26.30 -28.35
CA ASP A 29 28.13 25.11 -28.28
C ASP A 29 27.24 23.86 -28.16
N GLU A 30 27.29 23.01 -29.18
CA GLU A 30 26.35 21.92 -29.45
C GLU A 30 26.68 20.61 -28.69
N ASP A 31 27.43 20.67 -27.58
CA ASP A 31 28.11 19.48 -27.04
C ASP A 31 27.81 19.12 -25.57
N ILE A 32 26.87 19.77 -24.86
CA ILE A 32 26.57 19.40 -23.46
C ILE A 32 25.07 19.50 -23.13
N TYR A 33 24.27 18.56 -23.61
CA TYR A 33 23.18 17.96 -22.81
C TYR A 33 22.92 16.54 -23.32
N SER A 34 23.89 15.69 -23.02
CA SER A 34 23.81 14.24 -23.12
C SER A 34 22.51 13.71 -22.49
N LYS A 35 21.78 12.92 -23.28
CA LYS A 35 20.90 11.81 -22.86
C LYS A 35 20.41 11.87 -21.41
N VAL A 36 19.22 12.44 -21.20
CA VAL A 36 18.37 11.98 -20.11
C VAL A 36 17.81 10.62 -20.52
N ASP A 37 18.60 9.58 -20.25
CA ASP A 37 18.13 8.21 -20.24
C ASP A 37 17.22 8.06 -19.02
N THR A 38 15.92 8.15 -19.24
CA THR A 38 14.89 7.82 -18.24
C THR A 38 14.72 6.29 -18.23
N SER A 39 15.80 5.58 -17.91
CA SER A 39 15.71 4.24 -17.38
C SER A 39 15.47 4.39 -15.87
N ASP A 40 14.24 4.11 -15.45
CA ASP A 40 13.80 3.97 -14.07
C ASP A 40 14.71 2.97 -13.33
N SER A 41 15.79 3.49 -12.72
CA SER A 41 16.67 2.74 -11.85
C SER A 41 16.14 2.88 -10.44
N LYS A 42 15.14 2.07 -10.08
CA LYS A 42 14.91 1.74 -8.68
C LYS A 42 16.24 1.20 -8.14
N GLN A 43 16.97 2.03 -7.39
CA GLN A 43 18.15 1.57 -6.68
C GLN A 43 17.73 0.39 -5.82
N ASN A 44 18.53 -0.67 -5.83
CA ASN A 44 18.31 -1.80 -4.92
C ASN A 44 18.27 -1.23 -3.48
N PRO A 45 17.27 -1.58 -2.66
CA PRO A 45 17.15 -1.01 -1.34
C PRO A 45 18.45 -1.19 -0.55
N ASN A 46 18.81 -0.20 0.27
CA ASN A 46 20.02 -0.27 1.11
C ASN A 46 19.89 -1.25 2.30
N TYR A 47 18.92 -2.17 2.22
CA TYR A 47 18.60 -3.18 3.21
C TYR A 47 18.38 -4.53 2.48
N PRO A 48 19.02 -5.62 2.93
CA PRO A 48 18.97 -6.90 2.23
C PRO A 48 17.61 -7.58 2.39
N GLU A 49 17.18 -8.30 1.36
CA GLU A 49 16.02 -9.20 1.45
C GLU A 49 16.26 -10.27 2.53
N GLN A 50 15.25 -10.52 3.34
CA GLN A 50 15.24 -11.49 4.43
C GLN A 50 14.36 -12.70 4.05
N PRO A 51 14.60 -13.88 4.66
CA PRO A 51 13.71 -15.02 4.48
C PRO A 51 12.27 -14.68 4.87
N LEU A 52 11.30 -15.14 4.07
CA LEU A 52 9.87 -14.97 4.40
C LEU A 52 9.55 -15.65 5.74
N PRO A 53 8.96 -14.94 6.72
CA PRO A 53 8.43 -15.54 7.93
C PRO A 53 7.36 -16.59 7.62
N ASN A 54 7.09 -17.48 8.56
CA ASN A 54 5.95 -18.39 8.45
C ASN A 54 4.65 -17.64 8.73
N THR A 55 3.53 -18.13 8.20
CA THR A 55 2.22 -17.60 8.60
C THR A 55 2.04 -17.79 10.12
N GLY A 56 1.70 -16.70 10.80
CA GLY A 56 1.53 -16.66 12.25
C GLY A 56 2.77 -16.19 13.02
N ASP A 57 3.92 -15.99 12.37
CA ASP A 57 5.05 -15.30 13.01
C ASP A 57 4.61 -13.90 13.45
N THR A 58 4.91 -13.54 14.71
CA THR A 58 4.29 -12.41 15.41
C THR A 58 5.29 -11.62 16.26
N ASP A 59 4.99 -10.35 16.50
CA ASP A 59 5.72 -9.49 17.45
C ASP A 59 5.18 -9.55 18.89
N ASN A 60 4.05 -10.22 19.12
CA ASN A 60 3.46 -10.40 20.45
C ASN A 60 3.02 -11.87 20.67
N PRO A 61 3.98 -12.79 20.88
CA PRO A 61 3.68 -14.22 21.04
C PRO A 61 2.94 -14.56 22.34
N ASP A 62 2.95 -13.65 23.31
CA ASP A 62 2.29 -13.81 24.60
C ASP A 62 0.85 -13.24 24.61
N LEU A 63 0.35 -12.76 23.45
CA LEU A 63 -1.03 -12.29 23.34
C LEU A 63 -1.99 -13.46 23.61
N ASN A 64 -2.80 -13.30 24.65
CA ASN A 64 -3.77 -14.30 25.06
C ASN A 64 -5.19 -13.80 24.80
N GLY A 65 -5.93 -14.56 23.99
CA GLY A 65 -7.29 -14.27 23.60
C GLY A 65 -8.21 -15.49 23.68
N ILE A 66 -9.50 -15.25 23.51
CA ILE A 66 -10.53 -16.29 23.50
C ILE A 66 -11.49 -16.18 22.30
N ALA A 67 -11.32 -15.14 21.49
CA ALA A 67 -12.23 -14.81 20.40
C ALA A 67 -11.56 -15.09 19.05
N PRO A 68 -12.14 -15.94 18.19
CA PRO A 68 -11.44 -16.39 17.00
C PRO A 68 -11.34 -15.29 15.95
N LEU A 69 -10.15 -15.14 15.37
CA LEU A 69 -9.90 -14.36 14.16
C LEU A 69 -9.26 -15.26 13.11
N GLU A 70 -9.94 -15.42 11.98
CA GLU A 70 -9.45 -16.11 10.79
C GLU A 70 -9.19 -15.09 9.69
N ILE A 71 -7.99 -15.12 9.09
CA ILE A 71 -7.65 -14.26 7.96
C ILE A 71 -7.16 -15.14 6.81
N LYS A 72 -7.90 -15.15 5.71
CA LYS A 72 -7.61 -15.91 4.50
C LYS A 72 -6.91 -15.00 3.50
N ALA A 73 -5.63 -15.27 3.21
CA ALA A 73 -4.91 -14.55 2.19
C ALA A 73 -5.10 -15.23 0.82
N SER A 74 -5.52 -14.45 -0.17
CA SER A 74 -5.48 -14.90 -1.56
C SER A 74 -4.04 -15.14 -2.02
N SER A 75 -3.87 -16.02 -3.02
CA SER A 75 -2.57 -16.19 -3.67
C SER A 75 -2.15 -14.93 -4.41
N GLY A 76 -0.87 -14.61 -4.36
CA GLY A 76 -0.25 -13.60 -5.21
C GLY A 76 0.46 -12.50 -4.45
N ALA A 77 0.29 -12.36 -3.13
CA ALA A 77 1.08 -11.46 -2.29
C ALA A 77 1.15 -11.96 -0.85
N ASN A 78 2.21 -11.57 -0.13
CA ASN A 78 2.33 -11.78 1.31
C ASN A 78 1.78 -10.58 2.07
N TYR A 79 1.46 -10.78 3.34
CA TYR A 79 0.83 -9.75 4.18
C TYR A 79 1.54 -9.63 5.53
N TRP A 80 1.66 -8.39 5.99
CA TRP A 80 1.95 -8.06 7.38
C TRP A 80 0.72 -7.37 7.95
N ILE A 81 -0.02 -8.07 8.80
CA ILE A 81 -1.22 -7.56 9.45
C ILE A 81 -0.81 -6.84 10.72
N LYS A 82 -1.34 -5.65 10.93
CA LYS A 82 -1.18 -4.86 12.15
C LYS A 82 -2.54 -4.62 12.77
N ILE A 83 -2.68 -4.99 14.04
CA ILE A 83 -3.92 -4.83 14.81
C ILE A 83 -3.66 -3.85 15.94
N ASP A 84 -4.43 -2.77 15.96
CA ASP A 84 -4.35 -1.70 16.95
C ASP A 84 -5.69 -1.60 17.70
N GLU A 85 -5.66 -1.27 18.99
CA GLU A 85 -6.89 -1.00 19.75
C GLU A 85 -7.59 0.23 19.17
N ALA A 86 -8.89 0.13 18.89
CA ALA A 86 -9.59 1.05 18.01
C ALA A 86 -9.72 2.48 18.56
N ASN A 87 -9.77 2.66 19.87
CA ASN A 87 -9.97 3.98 20.49
C ASN A 87 -8.66 4.72 20.73
N THR A 88 -7.63 3.98 21.10
CA THR A 88 -6.33 4.52 21.53
C THR A 88 -5.27 4.47 20.43
N ASN A 89 -5.51 3.69 19.37
CA ASN A 89 -4.52 3.33 18.35
C ASN A 89 -3.25 2.72 18.94
N GLN A 90 -3.34 2.13 20.15
CA GLN A 90 -2.24 1.41 20.73
C GLN A 90 -2.05 0.09 19.99
N HIS A 91 -0.81 -0.17 19.59
CA HIS A 91 -0.46 -1.39 18.93
C HIS A 91 -0.68 -2.61 19.83
N VAL A 92 -1.36 -3.63 19.32
CA VAL A 92 -1.67 -4.85 20.06
C VAL A 92 -0.80 -6.00 19.58
N VAL A 93 -0.82 -6.26 18.27
CA VAL A 93 -0.07 -7.37 17.66
C VAL A 93 0.02 -7.20 16.15
N SER A 94 1.10 -7.73 15.59
CA SER A 94 1.24 -7.97 14.16
C SER A 94 1.46 -9.45 13.83
N TYR A 95 1.06 -9.85 12.63
CA TYR A 95 1.27 -11.20 12.12
C TYR A 95 1.72 -11.17 10.66
N PHE A 96 2.66 -12.04 10.31
CA PHE A 96 2.95 -12.35 8.92
C PHE A 96 1.98 -13.42 8.38
N ILE A 97 1.56 -13.27 7.12
CA ILE A 97 0.77 -14.27 6.39
C ILE A 97 1.38 -14.45 5.00
N ARG A 98 1.75 -15.68 4.65
CA ARG A 98 2.23 -16.02 3.31
C ARG A 98 1.09 -16.04 2.31
N SER A 99 1.42 -15.73 1.06
CA SER A 99 0.51 -15.81 -0.09
C SER A 99 -0.24 -17.15 -0.14
N GLY A 100 -1.58 -17.10 -0.16
CA GLY A 100 -2.44 -18.27 -0.28
C GLY A 100 -2.66 -19.06 1.02
N GLU A 101 -2.09 -18.62 2.15
CA GLU A 101 -2.24 -19.28 3.44
C GLU A 101 -3.34 -18.61 4.30
N THR A 102 -3.72 -19.27 5.40
CA THR A 102 -4.74 -18.79 6.34
C THR A 102 -4.15 -18.67 7.74
N LEU A 103 -4.31 -17.49 8.34
CA LEU A 103 -3.99 -17.24 9.75
C LEU A 103 -5.20 -17.58 10.61
N ASN A 104 -4.98 -18.32 11.70
CA ASN A 104 -5.99 -18.61 12.73
C ASN A 104 -5.41 -18.25 14.10
N VAL A 105 -5.98 -17.25 14.76
CA VAL A 105 -5.52 -16.76 16.07
C VAL A 105 -6.71 -16.48 17.00
N GLN A 106 -6.40 -16.28 18.29
CA GLN A 106 -7.39 -15.88 19.29
C GLN A 106 -7.08 -14.46 19.76
N MET A 107 -8.03 -13.55 19.55
CA MET A 107 -7.95 -12.17 20.01
C MET A 107 -8.54 -12.04 21.43
N PRO A 108 -7.98 -11.17 22.28
CA PRO A 108 -8.67 -10.74 23.49
C PRO A 108 -10.00 -10.07 23.15
N LEU A 109 -10.91 -10.03 24.12
CA LEU A 109 -12.14 -9.24 23.96
C LEU A 109 -11.79 -7.76 23.90
N GLY A 110 -12.39 -7.03 22.97
CA GLY A 110 -12.05 -5.64 22.71
C GLY A 110 -12.54 -5.16 21.36
N SER A 111 -12.22 -3.90 21.06
CA SER A 111 -12.51 -3.27 19.77
C SER A 111 -11.19 -2.96 19.07
N TYR A 112 -11.03 -3.42 17.84
CA TYR A 112 -9.76 -3.31 17.13
C TYR A 112 -9.94 -2.73 15.73
N SER A 113 -8.93 -1.99 15.29
CA SER A 113 -8.73 -1.61 13.89
C SER A 113 -7.66 -2.52 13.28
N ILE A 114 -7.86 -2.88 12.02
CA ILE A 114 -6.94 -3.75 11.28
C ILE A 114 -6.37 -2.97 10.10
N LYS A 115 -5.04 -2.99 9.99
CA LYS A 115 -4.28 -2.52 8.84
C LYS A 115 -3.47 -3.68 8.29
N TYR A 116 -3.12 -3.60 7.02
CA TYR A 116 -2.14 -4.52 6.47
C TYR A 116 -1.21 -3.84 5.47
N ALA A 117 0.03 -4.30 5.47
CA ALA A 117 0.99 -4.06 4.41
C ALA A 117 1.05 -5.31 3.52
N THR A 118 1.24 -5.13 2.22
CA THR A 118 1.36 -6.24 1.27
C THR A 118 2.50 -6.06 0.28
N GLY A 119 3.10 -7.18 -0.13
CA GLY A 119 4.16 -7.20 -1.13
C GLY A 119 4.76 -8.59 -1.35
N GLN A 120 5.76 -8.66 -2.23
CA GLN A 120 6.38 -9.93 -2.65
C GLN A 120 7.60 -10.31 -1.80
N LYS A 121 8.56 -9.39 -1.72
CA LYS A 121 9.86 -9.60 -1.08
C LYS A 121 9.84 -9.07 0.33
N TRP A 122 10.41 -9.78 1.28
CA TRP A 122 10.43 -9.39 2.68
C TRP A 122 11.78 -8.80 3.06
N TYR A 123 11.77 -7.71 3.82
CA TYR A 123 12.96 -6.97 4.24
C TYR A 123 13.01 -6.78 5.77
N GLY A 124 12.20 -7.54 6.51
CA GLY A 124 12.10 -7.45 7.97
C GLY A 124 11.00 -6.49 8.45
N PRO A 125 10.68 -6.51 9.75
CA PRO A 125 9.56 -5.76 10.32
C PRO A 125 9.70 -4.22 10.22
N GLU A 126 10.92 -3.70 10.01
CA GLU A 126 11.17 -2.27 9.86
C GLU A 126 10.90 -1.76 8.43
N TYR A 127 11.21 -2.57 7.42
CA TYR A 127 11.11 -2.21 6.00
C TYR A 127 9.95 -2.92 5.28
N LEU A 128 9.36 -3.92 5.92
CA LEU A 128 8.27 -4.76 5.43
C LEU A 128 8.58 -5.32 4.04
N PHE A 129 7.87 -4.85 3.01
CA PHE A 129 8.04 -5.30 1.63
C PHE A 129 8.87 -4.33 0.77
N GLY A 130 9.60 -3.42 1.42
CA GLY A 130 10.46 -2.43 0.79
C GLY A 130 9.66 -1.32 0.12
N ASP A 131 10.24 -0.71 -0.91
CA ASP A 131 9.64 0.45 -1.60
C ASP A 131 8.35 0.11 -2.37
N ASP A 132 8.10 -1.18 -2.62
CA ASP A 132 6.89 -1.68 -3.27
C ASP A 132 5.77 -2.05 -2.26
N THR A 133 5.96 -1.73 -0.97
CA THR A 133 4.93 -1.99 0.05
C THR A 133 3.68 -1.17 -0.23
N ALA A 134 2.55 -1.84 -0.41
CA ALA A 134 1.23 -1.20 -0.40
C ALA A 134 0.61 -1.34 1.00
N TYR A 135 -0.02 -0.27 1.49
CA TYR A 135 -0.64 -0.23 2.80
C TYR A 135 -2.14 0.03 2.68
N SER A 136 -2.92 -0.69 3.46
CA SER A 136 -4.36 -0.55 3.51
C SER A 136 -4.87 -0.65 4.94
N LYS A 137 -6.02 -0.05 5.19
CA LYS A 137 -6.74 -0.11 6.46
C LYS A 137 -8.17 -0.56 6.22
N ALA A 138 -8.67 -1.44 7.08
CA ALA A 138 -10.07 -1.81 7.10
C ALA A 138 -10.95 -0.62 7.54
N ASP A 139 -12.08 -0.43 6.85
CA ASP A 139 -13.04 0.64 7.20
C ASP A 139 -13.77 0.31 8.51
N ASP A 140 -13.94 -0.99 8.80
CA ASP A 140 -14.66 -1.50 9.96
C ASP A 140 -13.82 -1.52 11.25
N VAL A 141 -14.52 -1.39 12.38
CA VAL A 141 -14.01 -1.74 13.71
C VAL A 141 -14.50 -3.13 14.08
N PHE A 142 -13.59 -3.98 14.52
CA PHE A 142 -13.85 -5.37 14.87
C PHE A 142 -14.08 -5.51 16.37
N HIS A 143 -15.30 -5.88 16.76
CA HIS A 143 -15.74 -6.00 18.15
C HIS A 143 -15.76 -7.47 18.57
N PHE A 144 -14.69 -7.89 19.26
CA PHE A 144 -14.60 -9.23 19.84
C PHE A 144 -15.26 -9.20 21.22
N GLU A 145 -16.44 -9.79 21.30
CA GLU A 145 -17.29 -9.75 22.49
C GLU A 145 -17.65 -11.17 22.94
N SER A 146 -17.98 -11.32 24.21
CA SER A 146 -18.56 -12.55 24.75
C SER A 146 -19.77 -12.22 25.60
N ASN A 147 -20.80 -13.03 25.50
CA ASN A 147 -21.98 -12.98 26.36
C ASN A 147 -21.91 -13.98 27.54
N GLY A 148 -20.76 -14.62 27.75
CA GLY A 148 -20.54 -15.64 28.76
C GLY A 148 -20.83 -17.08 28.32
N TYR A 149 -21.47 -17.27 27.17
CA TYR A 149 -21.76 -18.59 26.57
C TYR A 149 -21.08 -18.77 25.21
N GLU A 150 -21.04 -17.70 24.44
CA GLU A 150 -20.46 -17.65 23.10
C GLU A 150 -19.47 -16.49 23.01
N THR A 151 -18.49 -16.65 22.11
CA THR A 151 -17.55 -15.59 21.76
C THR A 151 -17.71 -15.27 20.28
N ASN A 152 -17.88 -13.99 19.99
CA ASN A 152 -17.97 -13.49 18.62
C ASN A 152 -16.57 -13.39 18.01
N GLY A 153 -16.41 -13.94 16.82
CA GLY A 153 -15.18 -13.87 16.06
C GLY A 153 -15.42 -13.38 14.63
N TYR A 154 -14.34 -13.27 13.87
CA TYR A 154 -14.37 -12.74 12.51
C TYR A 154 -13.59 -13.62 11.54
N THR A 155 -14.08 -13.69 10.31
CA THR A 155 -13.35 -14.21 9.16
C THR A 155 -13.14 -13.06 8.17
N ILE A 156 -11.90 -12.82 7.78
CA ILE A 156 -11.50 -11.76 6.85
C ILE A 156 -10.88 -12.41 5.61
N GLU A 157 -11.26 -11.96 4.43
CA GLU A 157 -10.70 -12.39 3.15
C GLU A 157 -9.87 -11.26 2.54
N LEU A 158 -8.55 -11.44 2.51
CA LEU A 158 -7.61 -10.51 1.88
C LEU A 158 -7.43 -10.91 0.42
N ILE A 159 -8.17 -10.26 -0.45
CA ILE A 159 -8.11 -10.53 -1.88
C ILE A 159 -7.64 -9.30 -2.65
N MET A 160 -6.80 -9.51 -3.67
CA MET A 160 -6.28 -8.42 -4.51
C MET A 160 -7.31 -7.88 -5.54
N GLN A 161 -8.56 -8.37 -5.51
CA GLN A 161 -9.62 -8.06 -6.49
C GLN A 161 -10.93 -7.63 -5.78
N GLU A 162 -11.87 -6.97 -6.45
CA GLU A 162 -13.05 -6.28 -5.84
C GLU A 162 -14.08 -7.14 -5.06
N ASN A 163 -13.85 -8.44 -4.84
CA ASN A 163 -14.84 -9.37 -4.26
C ASN A 163 -14.54 -9.86 -2.83
N GLY A 164 -13.70 -9.13 -2.07
CA GLY A 164 -13.40 -9.47 -0.68
C GLY A 164 -14.55 -9.10 0.24
N ASN A 165 -14.64 -9.73 1.41
CA ASN A 165 -15.61 -9.32 2.43
C ASN A 165 -15.15 -8.11 3.26
N LEU A 166 -13.94 -7.61 3.02
CA LEU A 166 -13.34 -6.49 3.73
C LEU A 166 -13.32 -5.24 2.85
N GLN A 167 -14.01 -4.18 3.29
CA GLN A 167 -13.85 -2.85 2.71
C GLN A 167 -12.60 -2.18 3.30
N THR A 168 -11.80 -1.57 2.43
CA THR A 168 -10.53 -0.97 2.83
C THR A 168 -10.24 0.32 2.09
N GLU A 169 -9.56 1.24 2.77
CA GLU A 169 -8.92 2.40 2.17
C GLU A 169 -7.41 2.19 2.04
N ASN A 170 -6.81 2.77 0.98
CA ASN A 170 -5.36 2.88 0.88
C ASN A 170 -4.86 3.95 1.84
N ILE A 171 -3.76 3.66 2.53
CA ILE A 171 -3.12 4.59 3.45
C ILE A 171 -1.63 4.76 3.12
N ASP A 172 -1.03 5.85 3.60
CA ASP A 172 0.41 6.07 3.45
C ASP A 172 1.21 5.34 4.55
N LYS A 173 2.50 5.11 4.31
CA LYS A 173 3.44 4.50 5.28
C LYS A 173 3.41 5.18 6.66
N GLY A 174 3.19 6.50 6.71
CA GLY A 174 3.13 7.25 7.97
C GLY A 174 1.85 7.02 8.79
N GLN A 175 0.80 6.45 8.18
CA GLN A 175 -0.47 6.11 8.83
C GLN A 175 -0.52 4.64 9.27
N PHE A 176 0.44 3.83 8.82
CA PHE A 176 0.54 2.42 9.15
C PHE A 176 1.03 2.21 10.59
#